data_AF-A0A1C5VC08-F1
#
_entry.id   AF-A0A1C5VC08-F1
#
_cell.length_a   1.000
_cell.length_b   1.000
_cell.length_c   1.000
_cell.angle_alpha   90.00
_cell.angle_beta   90.00
_cell.angle_gamma   90.00
#
_symmetry.space_group_name_H-M   'P 1'
#
loop_
_entity.id
_entity.type
_entity.pdbx_description
1 polymer ?
#
loop_
_entity_poly.entity_id
_entity_poly.type
_entity_poly.pdbx_seq_one_letter_code
_entity_poly.pdbx_strand_id
1 'polypeptide(L)'
;MFCATFIFQTRSSVSKLNQMQHMGLETIFRISLIDSHSVEMALRSLKGVNFTAVELRPYSHAVEFLPMFKEIFTGKFFAGGFINSEERIKICQKAGFDGVMTSTKKLWSYIE
;
A
#
# COMPACT_ATOMS: atom_id res chain seq x y z
N MET A 1 -5.53 15.94 -0.57
CA MET A 1 -6.82 15.28 -0.17
C MET A 1 -7.13 14.11 -1.10
N PHE A 2 -6.83 12.85 -0.74
CA PHE A 2 -7.28 11.67 -1.50
C PHE A 2 -8.58 11.14 -0.88
N CYS A 3 -9.70 11.73 -1.29
CA CYS A 3 -11.03 11.16 -1.06
C CYS A 3 -11.33 10.18 -2.20
N ALA A 4 -10.71 9.01 -2.18
CA ALA A 4 -11.15 7.90 -3.01
C ALA A 4 -11.79 6.85 -2.11
N THR A 5 -12.95 6.35 -2.55
CA THR A 5 -13.70 5.26 -1.94
C THR A 5 -12.90 3.96 -2.12
N PHE A 6 -11.80 3.83 -1.38
CA PHE A 6 -10.96 2.64 -1.41
C PHE A 6 -11.54 1.57 -0.49
N ILE A 7 -11.64 0.33 -0.98
CA ILE A 7 -11.88 -0.82 -0.11
C ILE A 7 -10.53 -1.39 0.31
N PHE A 8 -10.27 -1.32 1.61
CA PHE A 8 -9.10 -1.90 2.27
C PHE A 8 -9.39 -3.37 2.60
N GLN A 9 -8.65 -4.30 2.00
CA GLN A 9 -8.86 -5.71 2.31
C GLN A 9 -7.56 -6.51 2.39
N THR A 10 -7.35 -7.17 3.52
CA THR A 10 -6.21 -8.06 3.77
C THR A 10 -6.48 -9.51 3.36
N ARG A 11 -7.74 -9.95 3.41
CA ARG A 11 -8.20 -11.28 2.95
C ARG A 11 -9.65 -11.21 2.48
N SER A 12 -9.88 -11.41 1.19
CA SER A 12 -11.19 -11.68 0.60
C SER A 12 -11.06 -12.82 -0.39
N SER A 13 -12.15 -13.56 -0.64
CA SER A 13 -12.18 -14.51 -1.75
C SER A 13 -11.97 -13.76 -3.07
N VAL A 14 -11.28 -14.40 -4.02
CA VAL A 14 -11.02 -13.84 -5.37
C VAL A 14 -12.32 -13.38 -6.04
N SER A 15 -13.42 -14.11 -5.83
CA SER A 15 -14.75 -13.76 -6.33
C SER A 15 -15.25 -12.39 -5.86
N LYS A 16 -15.00 -12.01 -4.59
CA LYS A 16 -15.41 -10.71 -4.06
C LYS A 16 -14.56 -9.59 -4.60
N LEU A 17 -13.25 -9.81 -4.74
CA LEU A 17 -12.34 -8.83 -5.34
C LEU A 17 -12.72 -8.53 -6.79
N ASN A 18 -12.99 -9.57 -7.57
CA ASN A 18 -13.45 -9.42 -8.95
C ASN A 18 -14.77 -8.61 -9.01
N GLN A 19 -15.74 -8.90 -8.14
CA GLN A 19 -17.00 -8.13 -8.10
C GLN A 19 -16.76 -6.66 -7.77
N MET A 20 -15.94 -6.35 -6.77
CA MET A 20 -15.61 -4.96 -6.43
C MET A 20 -14.98 -4.21 -7.60
N GLN A 21 -14.08 -4.87 -8.34
CA GLN A 21 -13.46 -4.28 -9.52
C GLN A 21 -14.46 -4.05 -10.66
N HIS A 22 -15.39 -5.00 -10.90
CA HIS A 22 -16.46 -4.81 -11.88
C HIS A 22 -17.37 -3.62 -11.53
N MET A 23 -17.50 -3.30 -10.24
CA MET A 23 -18.22 -2.12 -9.76
C MET A 23 -17.39 -0.82 -9.83
N GLY A 24 -16.16 -0.87 -10.36
CA GLY A 24 -15.27 0.28 -10.49
C GLY A 24 -14.61 0.70 -9.17
N LEU A 25 -14.58 -0.17 -8.15
CA LEU A 25 -13.97 0.14 -6.86
C LEU A 25 -12.47 -0.16 -6.88
N GLU A 26 -11.66 0.78 -6.39
CA GLU A 26 -10.24 0.57 -6.19
C GLU A 26 -10.01 -0.35 -4.97
N THR A 27 -9.19 -1.39 -5.16
CA THR A 27 -8.85 -2.40 -4.16
C THR A 27 -7.40 -2.24 -3.71
N ILE A 28 -7.20 -2.06 -2.39
CA ILE A 28 -5.86 -1.93 -1.80
C ILE A 28 -5.51 -3.20 -1.01
N PHE A 29 -4.43 -3.87 -1.40
CA PHE A 29 -3.87 -4.99 -0.66
C PHE A 29 -2.89 -4.51 0.40
N ARG A 30 -3.18 -4.79 1.67
CA ARG A 30 -2.37 -4.32 2.80
C ARG A 30 -1.39 -5.40 3.24
N ILE A 31 -0.11 -5.08 3.21
CA ILE A 31 1.00 -5.99 3.49
C ILE A 31 1.76 -5.49 4.72
N SER A 32 1.86 -6.35 5.73
CA SER A 32 2.70 -6.11 6.90
C SER A 32 4.02 -6.86 6.72
N LEU A 33 5.11 -6.10 6.59
CA LEU A 33 6.49 -6.55 6.51
C LEU A 33 7.00 -6.74 7.94
N ILE A 34 6.86 -7.96 8.47
CA ILE A 34 7.19 -8.32 9.86
C ILE A 34 8.53 -9.05 9.89
N ASP A 35 8.67 -10.05 9.03
CA ASP A 35 9.85 -10.90 8.87
C ASP A 35 10.02 -11.34 7.41
N SER A 36 11.11 -12.02 7.10
CA SER A 36 11.39 -12.51 5.74
C SER A 36 10.30 -13.44 5.18
N HIS A 37 9.69 -14.26 6.04
CA HIS A 37 8.62 -15.16 5.62
C HIS A 37 7.36 -14.41 5.22
N SER A 38 7.01 -13.34 5.94
CA SER A 38 5.89 -12.46 5.63
C SER A 38 6.06 -11.76 4.29
N VAL A 39 7.30 -11.34 3.96
CA VAL A 39 7.63 -10.74 2.66
C VAL A 39 7.44 -11.77 1.54
N GLU A 40 7.98 -12.98 1.72
CA GLU A 40 7.85 -14.04 0.72
C GLU A 40 6.38 -14.39 0.45
N MET A 41 5.57 -14.57 1.51
CA MET A 41 4.14 -14.84 1.39
C MET A 41 3.39 -13.69 0.72
N ALA A 42 3.77 -12.45 0.99
CA ALA A 42 3.18 -11.29 0.35
C ALA A 42 3.48 -11.23 -1.15
N LEU A 43 4.72 -11.46 -1.56
CA LEU A 43 5.12 -11.52 -2.97
C LEU A 43 4.40 -12.64 -3.72
N ARG A 44 4.21 -13.80 -3.09
CA ARG A 44 3.41 -14.90 -3.67
C ARG A 44 1.94 -14.52 -3.80
N SER A 45 1.38 -13.82 -2.82
CA SER A 45 -0.04 -13.41 -2.82
C SER A 45 -0.35 -12.35 -3.88
N LEU A 46 0.64 -11.55 -4.26
CA LEU A 46 0.51 -10.60 -5.37
C LEU A 46 0.43 -11.28 -6.73
N LYS A 47 0.95 -12.51 -6.85
CA LYS A 47 0.87 -13.30 -8.09
C LYS A 47 -0.52 -13.92 -8.19
N GLY A 48 -1.33 -13.43 -9.12
CA GLY A 48 -2.63 -14.04 -9.47
C GLY A 48 -3.85 -13.39 -8.82
N VAL A 49 -3.70 -12.25 -8.17
CA VAL A 49 -4.84 -11.45 -7.69
C VAL A 49 -4.77 -10.05 -8.28
N ASN A 50 -5.88 -9.60 -8.86
CA ASN A 50 -5.99 -8.26 -9.43
C ASN A 50 -6.26 -7.26 -8.30
N PHE A 51 -5.21 -6.73 -7.68
CA PHE A 51 -5.33 -5.54 -6.85
C PHE A 51 -5.03 -4.29 -7.67
N THR A 52 -5.69 -3.17 -7.40
CA THR A 52 -5.37 -1.90 -8.08
C THR A 52 -4.22 -1.17 -7.40
N ALA A 53 -4.01 -1.44 -6.10
CA ALA A 53 -2.92 -0.85 -5.33
C ALA A 53 -2.47 -1.73 -4.15
N VAL A 54 -1.30 -1.40 -3.60
CA VAL A 54 -0.70 -2.06 -2.44
C VAL A 54 -0.35 -1.04 -1.36
N GLU A 55 -0.67 -1.34 -0.10
CA GLU A 55 -0.17 -0.61 1.07
C GLU A 55 0.93 -1.45 1.77
N LEU A 56 2.16 -0.93 1.82
CA LEU A 56 3.29 -1.56 2.54
C LEU A 56 3.47 -0.93 3.93
N ARG A 57 3.61 -1.78 4.96
CA ARG A 57 3.73 -1.37 6.37
C ARG A 57 4.78 -2.20 7.10
N PRO A 58 5.53 -1.67 8.08
CA PRO A 58 5.65 -0.25 8.40
C PRO A 58 6.49 0.49 7.36
N TYR A 59 6.39 1.83 7.31
CA TYR A 59 7.05 2.64 6.29
C TYR A 59 8.57 2.43 6.23
N SER A 60 9.20 2.17 7.39
CA SER A 60 10.65 1.99 7.51
C SER A 60 11.16 0.85 6.63
N HIS A 61 10.51 -0.32 6.71
CA HIS A 61 10.84 -1.47 5.86
C HIS A 61 10.23 -1.32 4.47
N ALA A 62 9.08 -0.66 4.34
CA ALA A 62 8.43 -0.44 3.05
C ALA A 62 9.37 0.24 2.04
N VAL A 63 10.14 1.25 2.48
CA VAL A 63 11.10 1.97 1.63
C VAL A 63 12.20 1.06 1.11
N GLU A 64 12.72 0.17 1.94
CA GLU A 64 13.78 -0.78 1.58
C GLU A 64 13.29 -1.85 0.59
N PHE A 65 12.11 -2.42 0.83
CA PHE A 65 11.57 -3.53 0.03
C PHE A 65 10.81 -3.08 -1.22
N LEU A 66 10.49 -1.79 -1.37
CA LEU A 66 9.70 -1.28 -2.51
C LEU A 66 10.23 -1.73 -3.88
N PRO A 67 11.54 -1.70 -4.19
CA PRO A 67 12.03 -2.14 -5.50
C PRO A 67 11.64 -3.58 -5.83
N MET A 68 11.74 -4.49 -4.86
CA MET A 68 11.37 -5.90 -5.01
C MET A 68 9.88 -6.08 -5.32
N PHE A 69 9.03 -5.27 -4.69
CA PHE A 69 7.59 -5.29 -4.98
C PHE A 69 7.26 -4.73 -6.37
N LYS A 70 7.96 -3.67 -6.81
CA LYS A 70 7.78 -3.05 -8.13
C LYS A 70 8.17 -3.98 -9.29
N GLU A 71 9.06 -4.94 -9.07
CA GLU A 71 9.39 -5.97 -10.06
C GLU A 71 8.22 -6.92 -10.35
N ILE A 72 7.31 -7.11 -9.39
CA ILE A 72 6.21 -8.09 -9.48
C ILE A 72 4.86 -7.41 -9.71
N PHE A 73 4.69 -6.17 -9.24
CA PHE A 73 3.42 -5.44 -9.28
C PHE A 73 3.61 -4.03 -9.84
N THR A 74 2.78 -3.68 -10.83
CA THR A 74 2.85 -2.40 -11.57
C THR A 74 1.79 -1.39 -11.17
N GLY A 75 0.91 -1.71 -10.21
CA GLY A 75 -0.10 -0.78 -9.70
C GLY A 75 0.47 0.23 -8.72
N LYS A 76 -0.43 0.97 -8.05
CA LYS A 76 -0.05 2.04 -7.12
C LYS A 76 0.52 1.47 -5.82
N PHE A 77 1.52 2.13 -5.26
CA PHE A 77 2.12 1.81 -3.97
C PHE A 77 1.90 2.93 -2.96
N PHE A 78 1.38 2.56 -1.80
CA PHE A 78 1.21 3.43 -0.65
C PHE A 78 2.08 2.96 0.52
N ALA A 79 2.76 3.89 1.18
CA ALA A 79 3.48 3.61 2.42
C ALA A 79 2.59 3.88 3.62
N GLY A 80 2.56 2.98 4.60
CA GLY A 80 1.77 3.14 5.81
C GLY A 80 2.49 2.67 7.07
N GLY A 81 1.95 3.06 8.23
CA GLY A 81 2.46 2.63 9.53
C GLY A 81 3.64 3.47 10.02
N PHE A 82 3.51 4.03 11.22
CA PHE A 82 4.49 4.91 11.88
C PHE A 82 4.90 6.18 11.10
N ILE A 83 4.14 6.64 10.12
CA ILE A 83 4.40 7.93 9.45
C ILE A 83 3.86 9.06 10.32
N ASN A 84 4.72 9.76 11.05
CA ASN A 84 4.34 10.77 12.05
C ASN A 84 5.08 12.11 11.91
N SER A 85 5.90 12.29 10.87
CA SER A 85 6.57 13.54 10.54
C SER A 85 6.59 13.80 9.03
N GLU A 86 6.73 15.06 8.63
CA GLU A 86 6.89 15.46 7.23
C GLU A 86 8.14 14.86 6.58
N GLU A 87 9.23 14.71 7.35
CA GLU A 87 10.45 14.08 6.88
C GLU A 87 10.20 12.64 6.40
N ARG A 88 9.41 11.87 7.15
CA ARG A 88 9.03 10.49 6.76
C ARG A 88 8.20 10.48 5.49
N ILE A 89 7.34 11.48 5.29
CA ILE A 89 6.58 11.65 4.04
C ILE A 89 7.53 11.88 2.88
N LYS A 90 8.49 12.80 3.03
CA LYS A 90 9.50 13.10 2.00
C LYS A 90 10.36 11.88 1.65
N ILE A 91 10.73 11.06 2.63
CA ILE A 91 11.45 9.80 2.39
C ILE A 91 10.61 8.86 1.53
N CYS A 92 9.32 8.68 1.85
CA CYS A 92 8.43 7.82 1.06
C CYS A 92 8.24 8.36 -0.37
N GLN A 93 8.06 9.68 -0.54
CA GLN A 93 7.96 10.30 -1.86
C GLN A 93 9.22 10.09 -2.69
N LYS A 94 10.41 10.28 -2.09
CA LYS A 94 11.70 10.06 -2.76
C LYS A 94 11.93 8.59 -3.14
N ALA A 95 11.44 7.64 -2.33
CA ALA A 95 11.49 6.21 -2.66
C ALA A 95 10.56 5.85 -3.85
N GLY A 96 9.61 6.73 -4.19
CA GLY A 96 8.69 6.57 -5.30
C GLY A 96 7.40 5.86 -4.93
N PHE A 97 6.89 6.09 -3.72
CA PHE A 97 5.50 5.78 -3.37
C PHE A 97 4.53 6.81 -3.98
N ASP A 98 3.36 6.37 -4.43
CA ASP A 98 2.29 7.22 -4.96
C ASP A 98 1.59 8.03 -3.86
N GLY A 99 1.72 7.58 -2.61
CA GLY A 99 1.18 8.31 -1.46
C GLY A 99 1.53 7.66 -0.13
N VAL A 100 1.07 8.32 0.94
CA VAL A 100 1.28 7.88 2.32
C VAL A 100 -0.04 7.74 3.06
N MET A 101 -0.13 6.76 3.94
CA MET A 101 -1.27 6.51 4.79
C MET A 101 -0.90 6.77 6.24
N THR A 102 -1.45 7.85 6.81
CA THR A 102 -1.16 8.27 8.18
C THR A 102 -2.43 8.67 8.93
N SER A 103 -2.53 8.22 10.19
CA SER A 103 -3.52 8.67 11.16
C SER A 103 -3.10 9.98 11.87
N THR A 104 -1.90 10.49 11.58
CA THR A 104 -1.38 11.72 12.21
C THR A 104 -2.03 12.93 11.55
N LYS A 105 -3.14 13.41 12.14
CA LYS A 105 -3.94 14.54 11.61
C LYS A 105 -3.14 15.80 11.30
N LYS A 106 -2.09 16.10 12.08
CA LYS A 106 -1.21 17.26 11.87
C LYS A 106 -0.54 17.27 10.50
N LEU A 107 -0.36 16.10 9.89
CA LEU A 107 0.27 15.97 8.58
C LEU A 107 -0.73 16.08 7.43
N TRP A 108 -2.04 16.13 7.70
CA TRP A 108 -3.05 16.20 6.64
C TRP A 108 -3.04 17.56 5.94
N SER A 109 -2.81 18.64 6.69
CA SER A 109 -2.63 20.00 6.14
C SER A 109 -1.32 20.16 5.36
N TYR A 110 -0.38 19.22 5.46
CA TYR A 110 0.88 19.23 4.71
C TYR A 110 0.72 18.66 3.29
N ILE A 111 -0.36 17.92 3.03
CA ILE A 111 -0.62 17.19 1.77
C ILE A 111 -1.79 17.86 0.99
N GLU A 112 -2.15 19.09 1.34
CA GLU A 112 -3.07 19.93 0.56
C GLU A 112 -2.33 20.71 -0.53
#